data_AF-A0A7J4URX9-F1
#
_entry.id   AF-A0A7J4URX9-F1
#
_cell.length_a   1.000
_cell.length_b   1.000
_cell.length_c   1.000
_cell.angle_alpha   90.00
_cell.angle_beta   90.00
_cell.angle_gamma   90.00
#
_symmetry.space_group_name_H-M   'P 1'
#
loop_
_entity.id
_entity.type
_entity.pdbx_description
1 polymer ?
#
loop_
_entity_poly.entity_id
_entity_poly.type
_entity_poly.pdbx_seq_one_letter_code
_entity_poly.pdbx_strand_id
1 'polypeptide(L)'
;MNSTNITFNLLPFDTSHEQNQSTITRMELLEFWNNRFGIPSEIFKEYTFWEKGSGKIWAFKGNLPQETEIEALGIRFTTTNQKSWKPTTNAAQKFGHHAHKNVLSLPFDQILKFVQGDSLHIDWNGESGYVIVRGNLSNHAIQIGVGLYSNGILHSQIPKSRQLHLS
;
A
#
# COMPACT_ATOMS: atom_id res chain seq x y z
N MET A 1 15.08 -14.39 23.57
CA MET A 1 13.61 -14.30 23.51
C MET A 1 13.27 -13.30 22.41
N ASN A 2 12.71 -13.75 21.29
CA ASN A 2 12.22 -12.83 20.26
C ASN A 2 10.90 -12.25 20.75
N SER A 3 10.94 -11.09 21.40
CA SER A 3 9.74 -10.36 21.74
C SER A 3 9.02 -10.03 20.44
N THR A 4 7.93 -10.75 20.17
CA THR A 4 7.07 -10.44 19.03
C THR A 4 6.47 -9.08 19.34
N ASN A 5 6.94 -8.04 18.67
CA ASN A 5 6.44 -6.68 18.90
C ASN A 5 4.97 -6.63 18.42
N ILE A 6 4.06 -6.74 19.38
CA ILE A 6 2.59 -6.71 19.18
C ILE A 6 2.00 -5.32 19.39
N THR A 7 2.80 -4.35 19.83
CA THR A 7 2.35 -3.00 20.13
C THR A 7 2.11 -2.19 18.86
N PHE A 8 0.97 -1.50 18.81
CA PHE A 8 0.64 -0.54 17.78
C PHE A 8 0.69 0.87 18.37
N ASN A 9 1.46 1.76 17.73
CA ASN A 9 1.55 3.16 18.09
C ASN A 9 0.77 4.00 17.07
N LEU A 10 -0.12 4.86 17.54
CA LEU A 10 -0.82 5.80 16.66
C LEU A 10 0.20 6.71 15.96
N LEU A 11 0.05 6.92 14.65
CA LEU A 11 0.87 7.89 13.92
C LEU A 11 0.50 9.32 14.38
N PRO A 12 1.48 10.15 14.75
CA PRO A 12 1.24 11.57 15.01
C PRO A 12 0.65 12.26 13.79
N PHE A 13 -0.03 13.38 13.99
CA PHE A 13 -0.62 14.12 12.87
C PHE A 13 0.48 14.70 11.97
N ASP A 14 1.44 15.39 12.59
CA ASP A 14 2.58 16.07 11.95
C ASP A 14 3.88 15.92 12.76
N THR A 15 4.90 16.74 12.49
CA THR A 15 6.20 16.71 13.18
C THR A 15 6.27 17.55 14.46
N SER A 16 5.17 18.19 14.87
CA SER A 16 5.11 19.04 16.08
C SER A 16 5.01 18.25 17.39
N HIS A 17 5.05 16.92 17.32
CA HIS A 17 4.84 16.02 18.46
C HIS A 17 6.13 15.62 19.20
N GLU A 18 5.97 15.19 20.46
CA GLU A 18 7.05 14.86 21.41
C GLU A 18 8.02 13.76 20.95
N GLN A 19 9.23 13.77 21.52
CA GLN A 19 10.42 12.98 21.14
C GLN A 19 10.31 11.44 21.26
N ASN A 20 9.15 10.87 21.62
CA ASN A 20 8.95 9.43 21.88
C ASN A 20 7.90 8.73 20.97
N GLN A 21 7.41 9.38 19.92
CA GLN A 21 6.44 8.80 18.99
C GLN A 21 7.07 8.32 17.68
N SER A 22 6.27 7.63 16.84
CA SER A 22 6.67 7.27 15.48
C SER A 22 7.27 8.49 14.78
N THR A 23 8.41 8.31 14.14
CA THR A 23 9.05 9.32 13.28
C THR A 23 8.31 9.52 11.96
N ILE A 24 7.25 8.73 11.72
CA ILE A 24 6.41 8.79 10.54
C ILE A 24 5.09 9.46 10.91
N THR A 25 4.71 10.48 10.16
CA THR A 25 3.47 11.23 10.41
C THR A 25 2.32 10.77 9.53
N ARG A 26 1.09 11.04 9.97
CA ARG A 26 -0.12 10.89 9.15
C ARG A 26 -0.01 11.76 7.90
N MET A 27 0.45 13.00 8.03
CA MET A 27 0.58 13.93 6.91
C MET A 27 1.50 13.38 5.82
N GLU A 28 2.72 12.93 6.15
CA GLU A 28 3.66 12.37 5.17
C GLU A 28 3.10 11.13 4.47
N LEU A 29 2.42 10.26 5.22
CA LEU A 29 1.77 9.08 4.66
C LEU A 29 0.71 9.46 3.62
N LEU A 30 -0.17 10.40 3.96
CA LEU A 30 -1.27 10.79 3.07
C LEU A 30 -0.77 11.60 1.88
N GLU A 31 0.25 12.44 2.08
CA GLU A 31 0.95 13.14 1.01
C GLU A 31 1.56 12.15 0.02
N PHE A 32 2.21 11.09 0.48
CA PHE A 32 2.71 10.03 -0.39
C PHE A 32 1.60 9.43 -1.27
N TRP A 33 0.45 9.07 -0.69
CA TRP A 33 -0.66 8.48 -1.45
C TRP A 33 -1.30 9.46 -2.44
N ASN A 34 -1.40 10.74 -2.07
CA ASN A 34 -1.89 11.79 -2.96
C ASN A 34 -0.90 12.04 -4.11
N ASN A 35 0.38 12.23 -3.81
CA ASN A 35 1.39 12.53 -4.81
C ASN A 35 1.58 11.37 -5.78
N ARG A 36 1.70 10.13 -5.26
CA ARG A 36 1.96 8.95 -6.10
C ARG A 36 0.73 8.45 -6.84
N PHE A 37 -0.44 8.42 -6.22
CA PHE A 37 -1.63 7.76 -6.80
C PHE A 37 -2.78 8.72 -7.08
N GLY A 38 -2.67 9.99 -6.67
CA GLY A 38 -3.76 10.96 -6.78
C GLY A 38 -4.91 10.67 -5.83
N ILE A 39 -4.72 9.91 -4.75
CA ILE A 39 -5.82 9.62 -3.83
C ILE A 39 -5.94 10.76 -2.82
N PRO A 40 -7.07 11.50 -2.78
CA PRO A 40 -7.25 12.61 -1.85
C PRO A 40 -7.27 12.13 -0.39
N SER A 41 -6.76 12.95 0.52
CA SER A 41 -6.66 12.63 1.95
C SER A 41 -8.02 12.38 2.61
N GLU A 42 -9.08 12.95 2.06
CA GLU A 42 -10.47 12.89 2.51
C GLU A 42 -11.03 11.47 2.45
N ILE A 43 -10.50 10.64 1.53
CA ILE A 43 -10.81 9.21 1.44
C ILE A 43 -10.43 8.48 2.73
N PHE A 44 -9.42 8.99 3.45
CA PHE A 44 -8.89 8.38 4.66
C PHE A 44 -9.40 9.06 5.95
N LYS A 45 -10.39 9.95 5.88
CA LYS A 45 -10.87 10.72 7.04
C LYS A 45 -11.40 9.86 8.20
N GLU A 46 -11.99 8.71 7.88
CA GLU A 46 -12.52 7.77 8.88
C GLU A 46 -11.48 6.77 9.38
N TYR A 47 -10.25 6.84 8.88
CA TYR A 47 -9.18 5.91 9.21
C TYR A 47 -8.15 6.55 10.12
N THR A 48 -7.76 5.83 11.17
CA THR A 48 -6.53 6.08 11.94
C THR A 48 -5.39 5.22 11.38
N PHE A 49 -4.16 5.69 11.55
CA PHE A 49 -2.97 4.97 11.09
C PHE A 49 -2.06 4.63 12.24
N TRP A 50 -1.52 3.42 12.23
CA TRP A 50 -0.76 2.86 13.34
C TRP A 50 0.51 2.19 12.86
N GLU A 51 1.62 2.38 13.57
CA GLU A 51 2.88 1.72 13.32
C GLU A 51 3.06 0.50 14.24
N LYS A 52 3.41 -0.66 13.67
CA LYS A 52 3.76 -1.88 14.42
C LYS A 52 5.20 -2.30 14.14
N GLY A 53 6.12 -2.09 15.07
CA GLY A 53 7.55 -2.29 14.84
C GLY A 53 8.13 -1.16 13.98
N SER A 54 9.06 -1.47 13.06
CA SER A 54 9.72 -0.44 12.24
C SER A 54 9.12 -0.35 10.83
N GLY A 55 8.60 0.84 10.50
CA GLY A 55 8.17 1.19 9.15
C GLY A 55 6.85 0.58 8.71
N LYS A 56 6.16 -0.11 9.62
CA LYS A 56 5.01 -0.93 9.29
C LYS A 56 3.71 -0.22 9.67
N ILE A 57 3.14 0.50 8.69
CA ILE A 57 1.90 1.27 8.83
C ILE A 57 0.63 0.47 8.53
N TRP A 58 -0.36 0.54 9.41
CA TRP A 58 -1.66 -0.10 9.32
C TRP A 58 -2.76 0.95 9.31
N ALA A 59 -3.86 0.67 8.62
CA ALA A 59 -5.05 1.52 8.57
C ALA A 59 -6.20 0.84 9.31
N PHE A 60 -6.85 1.58 10.21
CA PHE A 60 -7.98 1.12 10.99
C PHE A 60 -9.15 2.10 10.87
N LYS A 61 -10.35 1.60 10.57
CA LYS A 61 -11.54 2.45 10.53
C LYS A 61 -12.11 2.55 11.94
N GLY A 62 -11.92 3.69 12.59
CA GLY A 62 -12.28 3.92 14.00
C GLY A 62 -11.10 4.39 14.84
N ASN A 63 -11.32 4.48 16.14
CA ASN A 63 -10.36 4.98 17.12
C ASN A 63 -10.15 3.95 18.24
N LEU A 64 -8.94 3.90 18.78
CA LEU A 64 -8.54 3.13 19.95
C LEU A 64 -7.71 4.03 20.88
N PRO A 65 -7.49 3.64 22.15
CA PRO A 65 -6.47 4.27 22.98
C PRO A 65 -5.11 4.29 22.27
N GLN A 66 -4.29 5.30 22.55
CA GLN A 66 -3.06 5.63 21.80
C GLN A 66 -2.04 4.47 21.69
N GLU A 67 -2.07 3.54 22.64
CA GLU A 67 -1.33 2.30 22.63
C GLU A 67 -2.30 1.13 22.86
N THR A 68 -2.19 0.07 22.06
CA THR A 68 -3.01 -1.13 22.20
C THR A 68 -2.19 -2.37 21.82
N GLU A 69 -2.21 -3.38 22.68
CA GLU A 69 -1.59 -4.69 22.42
C GLU A 69 -2.59 -5.63 21.77
N ILE A 70 -2.46 -5.83 20.45
CA ILE A 70 -3.32 -6.72 19.65
C ILE A 70 -2.50 -7.38 18.54
N GLU A 71 -2.94 -8.55 18.07
CA GLU A 71 -2.21 -9.29 17.04
C GLU A 71 -2.28 -8.59 15.66
N ALA A 72 -3.44 -8.03 15.32
CA ALA A 72 -3.67 -7.29 14.08
C ALA A 72 -4.70 -6.17 14.26
N LEU A 73 -4.44 -5.02 13.62
CA LEU A 73 -5.30 -3.85 13.67
C LEU A 73 -5.67 -3.41 12.24
N GLY A 74 -6.92 -3.63 11.83
CA GLY A 74 -7.38 -3.26 10.50
C GLY A 74 -6.58 -3.94 9.39
N ILE A 75 -6.08 -3.16 8.42
CA ILE A 75 -5.30 -3.70 7.29
C ILE A 75 -3.88 -3.12 7.24
N ARG A 76 -2.94 -3.96 6.82
CA ARG A 76 -1.60 -3.50 6.41
C ARG A 76 -1.78 -2.47 5.29
N PHE A 77 -1.22 -1.28 5.45
CA PHE A 77 -1.46 -0.15 4.54
C PHE A 77 -0.25 0.17 3.68
N THR A 78 0.84 0.58 4.34
CA THR A 78 2.10 0.98 3.70
C THR A 78 3.28 0.44 4.51
N THR A 79 4.37 0.11 3.82
CA THR A 79 5.67 -0.15 4.44
C THR A 79 6.63 0.96 4.02
N THR A 80 7.39 1.52 4.95
CA THR A 80 8.35 2.59 4.69
C THR A 80 9.62 2.42 5.50
N ASN A 81 10.74 2.91 4.99
CA ASN A 81 11.97 3.16 5.75
C ASN A 81 12.29 4.66 5.79
N GLN A 82 11.25 5.50 5.66
CA GLN A 82 11.25 6.96 5.48
C GLN A 82 11.84 7.45 4.16
N LYS A 83 12.89 6.78 3.65
CA LYS A 83 13.49 7.10 2.34
C LYS A 83 12.64 6.64 1.16
N SER A 84 11.84 5.59 1.36
CA SER A 84 10.99 5.01 0.35
C SER A 84 9.69 4.50 0.95
N TRP A 85 8.59 4.73 0.25
CA TRP A 85 7.25 4.35 0.66
C TRP A 85 6.68 3.34 -0.32
N LYS A 86 6.27 2.18 0.19
CA LYS A 86 5.72 1.07 -0.58
C LYS A 86 4.27 0.80 -0.19
N PRO A 87 3.29 1.02 -1.07
CA PRO A 87 1.92 0.61 -0.79
C PRO A 87 1.84 -0.91 -0.72
N THR A 88 0.92 -1.42 0.07
CA THR A 88 0.66 -2.86 0.11
C THR A 88 -0.41 -3.25 -0.91
N THR A 89 -0.38 -4.50 -1.35
CA THR A 89 -1.42 -5.08 -2.21
C THR A 89 -2.82 -4.94 -1.59
N ASN A 90 -2.96 -5.14 -0.27
CA ASN A 90 -4.25 -4.97 0.43
C ASN A 90 -4.77 -3.53 0.33
N ALA A 91 -3.89 -2.54 0.51
CA ALA A 91 -4.27 -1.14 0.41
C ALA A 91 -4.64 -0.76 -1.02
N ALA A 92 -3.88 -1.22 -2.01
CA ALA A 92 -4.19 -1.01 -3.42
C ALA A 92 -5.55 -1.63 -3.79
N GLN A 93 -5.84 -2.85 -3.33
CA GLN A 93 -7.13 -3.51 -3.55
C GLN A 93 -8.29 -2.77 -2.89
N LYS A 94 -8.10 -2.27 -1.66
CA LYS A 94 -9.15 -1.58 -0.91
C LYS A 94 -9.42 -0.15 -1.39
N PHE A 95 -8.37 0.61 -1.70
CA PHE A 95 -8.48 2.06 -1.94
C PHE A 95 -8.10 2.48 -3.37
N GLY A 96 -7.45 1.60 -4.14
CA GLY A 96 -6.91 1.98 -5.45
C GLY A 96 -7.96 2.28 -6.52
N HIS A 97 -9.25 2.05 -6.26
CA HIS A 97 -10.34 2.54 -7.11
C HIS A 97 -10.50 4.06 -7.07
N HIS A 98 -9.93 4.74 -6.06
CA HIS A 98 -9.84 6.20 -6.02
C HIS A 98 -8.60 6.76 -6.73
N ALA A 99 -7.68 5.90 -7.18
CA ALA A 99 -6.44 6.35 -7.80
C ALA A 99 -6.67 6.79 -9.26
N HIS A 100 -6.05 7.91 -9.63
CA HIS A 100 -6.07 8.43 -11.01
C HIS A 100 -4.67 8.74 -11.55
N LYS A 101 -3.62 8.54 -10.74
CA LYS A 101 -2.20 8.61 -11.15
C LYS A 101 -1.51 7.27 -10.94
N ASN A 102 -0.53 6.97 -11.79
CA ASN A 102 0.28 5.75 -11.70
C ASN A 102 -0.57 4.46 -11.57
N VAL A 103 -1.64 4.39 -12.36
CA VAL A 103 -2.52 3.23 -12.50
C VAL A 103 -2.27 2.59 -13.85
N LEU A 104 -1.92 1.30 -13.84
CA LEU A 104 -1.59 0.55 -15.04
C LEU A 104 -2.66 -0.52 -15.28
N SER A 105 -3.39 -0.40 -16.39
CA SER A 105 -4.41 -1.38 -16.79
C SER A 105 -3.77 -2.46 -17.64
N LEU A 106 -3.91 -3.72 -17.24
CA LEU A 106 -3.39 -4.87 -17.96
C LEU A 106 -4.52 -5.69 -18.58
N PRO A 107 -4.32 -6.26 -19.78
CA PRO A 107 -5.20 -7.28 -20.32
C PRO A 107 -5.13 -8.57 -19.48
N PHE A 108 -6.12 -9.44 -19.65
CA PHE A 108 -6.31 -10.62 -18.80
C PHE A 108 -5.10 -11.57 -18.80
N ASP A 109 -4.51 -11.83 -19.96
CA ASP A 109 -3.32 -12.68 -20.12
C ASP A 109 -2.11 -12.15 -19.33
N GLN A 110 -1.92 -10.83 -19.30
CA GLN A 110 -0.88 -10.17 -18.51
C GLN A 110 -1.21 -10.15 -17.02
N ILE A 111 -2.49 -10.04 -16.66
CA ILE A 111 -2.94 -10.19 -15.27
C ILE A 111 -2.58 -11.57 -14.72
N LEU A 112 -2.76 -12.65 -15.49
CA LEU A 112 -2.42 -14.00 -15.05
C LEU A 112 -0.93 -14.13 -14.66
N LYS A 113 -0.04 -13.64 -15.52
CA LYS A 113 1.39 -13.59 -15.24
C LYS A 113 1.72 -12.72 -14.02
N PHE A 114 1.07 -11.55 -13.92
CA PHE A 114 1.26 -10.65 -12.79
C PHE A 114 0.87 -11.30 -11.44
N VAL A 115 -0.25 -12.03 -11.39
CA VAL A 115 -0.70 -12.74 -10.18
C VAL A 115 0.12 -13.99 -9.86
N GLN A 116 0.83 -14.55 -10.83
CA GLN A 116 1.86 -15.58 -10.62
C GLN A 116 3.15 -15.00 -10.03
N GLY A 117 3.30 -13.67 -10.00
CA GLY A 117 4.49 -13.00 -9.50
C GLY A 117 5.52 -12.66 -10.57
N ASP A 118 5.18 -12.86 -11.85
CA ASP A 118 6.10 -12.63 -12.95
C ASP A 118 6.35 -11.14 -13.20
N SER A 119 7.47 -10.87 -13.88
CA SER A 119 7.76 -9.54 -14.42
C SER A 119 7.28 -9.43 -15.87
N LEU A 120 6.76 -8.27 -16.24
CA LEU A 120 6.19 -8.01 -17.56
C LEU A 120 6.95 -6.89 -18.27
N HIS A 121 7.22 -7.05 -19.56
CA HIS A 121 7.66 -5.94 -20.39
C HIS A 121 6.42 -5.15 -20.82
N ILE A 122 6.35 -3.90 -20.39
CA ILE A 122 5.22 -3.02 -20.65
C ILE A 122 5.74 -1.71 -21.21
N ASP A 123 5.28 -1.34 -22.40
CA ASP A 123 5.47 0.00 -22.93
C ASP A 123 4.44 0.93 -22.29
N TRP A 124 4.84 1.63 -21.23
CA TRP A 124 4.00 2.57 -20.49
C TRP A 124 4.73 3.90 -20.30
N ASN A 125 4.03 4.98 -20.64
CA ASN A 125 4.54 6.35 -20.59
C ASN A 125 4.40 7.03 -19.22
N GLY A 126 4.12 6.26 -18.17
CA GLY A 126 3.99 6.78 -16.81
C GLY A 126 5.30 6.85 -16.04
N GLU A 127 5.19 7.21 -14.76
CA GLU A 127 6.36 7.43 -13.91
C GLU A 127 6.92 6.11 -13.37
N SER A 128 8.25 5.99 -13.41
CA SER A 128 8.98 4.95 -12.68
C SER A 128 8.59 4.94 -11.19
N GLY A 129 8.51 3.75 -10.58
CA GLY A 129 8.12 3.54 -9.19
C GLY A 129 6.90 2.63 -9.02
N TYR A 130 6.26 2.67 -7.85
CA TYR A 130 5.11 1.82 -7.55
C TYR A 130 3.87 2.21 -8.35
N VAL A 131 3.18 1.24 -8.92
CA VAL A 131 1.94 1.43 -9.67
C VAL A 131 0.83 0.57 -9.10
N ILE A 132 -0.41 1.06 -9.18
CA ILE A 132 -1.59 0.24 -8.91
C ILE A 132 -1.95 -0.48 -10.20
N VAL A 133 -1.95 -1.81 -10.15
CA VAL A 133 -2.29 -2.65 -11.31
C VAL A 133 -3.78 -2.93 -11.29
N ARG A 134 -4.43 -2.66 -12.42
CA ARG A 134 -5.87 -2.82 -12.63
C ARG A 134 -6.12 -3.85 -13.73
N GLY A 135 -7.08 -4.74 -13.50
CA GLY A 135 -7.62 -5.63 -14.51
C GLY A 135 -9.08 -5.30 -14.79
N ASN A 136 -9.63 -5.87 -15.85
CA ASN A 136 -11.06 -5.83 -16.13
C ASN A 136 -11.66 -7.23 -15.97
N LEU A 137 -12.66 -7.36 -15.10
CA LEU A 137 -13.41 -8.61 -14.90
C LEU A 137 -14.90 -8.30 -15.06
N SER A 138 -15.57 -8.99 -16.00
CA SER A 138 -17.02 -8.80 -16.25
C SER A 138 -17.43 -7.33 -16.42
N ASN A 139 -16.67 -6.56 -17.21
CA ASN A 139 -16.83 -5.10 -17.43
C ASN A 139 -16.63 -4.21 -16.19
N HIS A 140 -16.11 -4.76 -15.09
CA HIS A 140 -15.76 -3.99 -13.89
C HIS A 140 -14.25 -3.90 -13.76
N ALA A 141 -13.75 -2.68 -13.56
CA ALA A 141 -12.35 -2.45 -13.31
C ALA A 141 -12.02 -2.84 -11.85
N ILE A 142 -11.10 -3.77 -11.68
CA ILE A 142 -10.70 -4.30 -10.36
C ILE A 142 -9.22 -4.04 -10.10
N GLN A 143 -8.89 -3.61 -8.89
CA GLN A 143 -7.51 -3.46 -8.45
C GLN A 143 -6.95 -4.83 -8.12
N ILE A 144 -5.91 -5.23 -8.83
CA ILE A 144 -5.28 -6.55 -8.68
C ILE A 144 -4.20 -6.50 -7.60
N GLY A 145 -3.41 -5.43 -7.59
CA GLY A 145 -2.37 -5.24 -6.57
C GLY A 145 -1.40 -4.12 -6.92
N VAL A 146 -0.16 -4.27 -6.46
CA VAL A 146 0.91 -3.29 -6.64
C VAL A 146 2.00 -3.88 -7.53
N GLY A 147 2.46 -3.11 -8.52
CA GLY A 147 3.68 -3.39 -9.27
C GLY A 147 4.76 -2.36 -8.99
N LEU A 148 6.01 -2.67 -9.29
CA LEU A 148 7.12 -1.71 -9.36
C LEU A 148 7.52 -1.59 -10.83
N TYR A 149 7.27 -0.43 -11.43
CA TYR A 149 7.62 -0.15 -12.82
C TYR A 149 8.96 0.58 -12.90
N SER A 150 9.87 0.10 -13.74
CA SER A 150 11.14 0.77 -14.04
C SER A 150 11.69 0.27 -15.37
N ASN A 151 12.22 1.17 -16.20
CA ASN A 151 12.91 0.83 -17.45
C ASN A 151 12.12 -0.10 -18.38
N GLY A 152 10.81 0.14 -18.55
CA GLY A 152 9.93 -0.67 -19.40
C GLY A 152 9.53 -2.04 -18.81
N ILE A 153 9.90 -2.31 -17.55
CA ILE A 153 9.61 -3.56 -16.86
C ILE A 153 8.71 -3.31 -15.66
N LEU A 154 7.62 -4.06 -15.55
CA LEU A 154 6.71 -4.10 -14.42
C LEU A 154 6.98 -5.35 -13.58
N HIS A 155 7.52 -5.17 -12.37
CA HIS A 155 7.75 -6.24 -11.41
C HIS A 155 6.57 -6.40 -10.45
N SER A 156 5.95 -7.58 -10.42
CA SER A 156 4.87 -7.88 -9.47
C SER A 156 5.32 -7.77 -8.02
N GLN A 157 4.54 -7.10 -7.19
CA GLN A 157 4.75 -7.02 -5.73
C GLN A 157 3.76 -7.89 -4.95
N ILE A 158 3.08 -8.83 -5.64
CA ILE A 158 2.21 -9.81 -4.99
C ILE A 158 3.09 -10.71 -4.10
N PRO A 159 2.77 -10.83 -2.80
CA PRO A 159 3.53 -11.70 -1.90
C PRO A 159 3.56 -13.14 -2.42
N LYS A 160 4.69 -13.85 -2.27
CA LYS A 160 4.84 -15.26 -2.70
C LYS A 160 3.72 -16.16 -2.21
N SER A 161 3.30 -16.00 -0.94
CA SER A 161 2.20 -16.79 -0.35
C SER A 161 0.81 -16.51 -0.95
N ARG A 162 0.69 -15.50 -1.82
CA ARG A 162 -0.53 -15.11 -2.52
C ARG A 162 -0.41 -15.21 -4.03
N GLN A 163 0.71 -15.72 -4.53
CA GLN A 163 0.86 -15.97 -5.96
C GLN A 163 -0.04 -17.13 -6.36
N LEU A 164 -0.78 -16.94 -7.45
CA LEU A 164 -1.70 -17.95 -7.95
C LEU A 164 -0.97 -18.86 -8.93
N HIS A 165 -0.71 -20.09 -8.52
CA HIS A 165 -0.24 -21.13 -9.43
C HIS A 165 -1.46 -21.84 -10.02
N LEU A 166 -1.87 -21.40 -11.21
CA LEU A 166 -2.93 -22.05 -11.97
C LEU A 166 -2.31 -23.22 -12.74
N SER A 167 -2.59 -24.44 -12.30
CA SER A 167 -2.24 -25.70 -12.95
C SER A 167 -3.20 -26.05 -14.08
#